data_AF-A0A9W9PZJ2-F1
#
_entry.id   AF-A0A9W9PZJ2-F1
#
_cell.length_a   1.000
_cell.length_b   1.000
_cell.length_c   1.000
_cell.angle_alpha   90.00
_cell.angle_beta   90.00
_cell.angle_gamma   90.00
#
_symmetry.space_group_name_H-M   'P 1'
#
loop_
_entity.id
_entity.type
_entity.pdbx_description
1 polymer ?
#
loop_
_entity_poly.entity_id
_entity_poly.type
_entity_poly.pdbx_seq_one_letter_code
_entity_poly.pdbx_strand_id
1 'polypeptide(L)'
;MTAKGCMGNKSVQTPPYSMGIRPEHITEFERLLWIKPKYDPRSPNEYCIRYDSDDTTLFTATGMEYSAKSTREFRDSSGLPLFEIQKVWSLGWRHKAPWRVRLPGCKEVDLVDIRFKGLMHNHFEVHFRNSVARDTKNEDDRMVHLVVQRVSPVYRVYEVRVAGIKVVDIRESMERNRSVPTRLYNSSGGLLPPRLEMEVRVAEDFDMSLLDERKLLANDGRLF
;
A
#
# COMPACT_ATOMS: atom_id res chain seq x y z
N MET A 1 24.57 -27.03 -3.43
CA MET A 1 23.89 -27.07 -2.12
C MET A 1 22.89 -25.93 -2.08
N THR A 2 21.62 -26.25 -2.32
CA THR A 2 20.53 -25.28 -2.48
C THR A 2 20.01 -24.89 -1.11
N ALA A 3 20.22 -23.63 -0.71
CA ALA A 3 19.59 -23.09 0.49
C ALA A 3 18.07 -22.98 0.24
N LYS A 4 17.31 -23.97 0.69
CA LYS A 4 15.87 -23.85 0.94
C LYS A 4 15.70 -22.94 2.15
N GLY A 5 15.76 -21.63 1.92
CA GLY A 5 15.35 -20.64 2.90
C GLY A 5 13.84 -20.72 3.08
N CYS A 6 13.40 -21.01 4.31
CA CYS A 6 12.01 -20.97 4.74
C CYS A 6 11.42 -19.57 4.48
N MET A 7 10.84 -19.36 3.30
CA MET A 7 9.94 -18.24 3.03
C MET A 7 8.55 -18.82 2.81
N GLY A 8 7.58 -18.37 3.62
CA GLY A 8 6.19 -18.78 3.52
C GLY A 8 5.65 -18.66 2.09
N ASN A 9 4.61 -19.46 1.81
CA ASN A 9 3.99 -19.58 0.50
C ASN A 9 3.73 -18.19 -0.12
N LYS A 10 4.37 -17.89 -1.26
CA LYS A 10 4.20 -16.62 -1.99
C LYS A 10 2.86 -16.54 -2.75
N SER A 11 2.13 -17.64 -2.86
CA SER A 11 0.94 -17.70 -3.70
C SER A 11 -0.14 -16.75 -3.19
N VAL A 12 -0.68 -15.95 -4.10
CA VAL A 12 -1.96 -15.26 -3.93
C VAL A 12 -3.05 -16.09 -4.60
N GLN A 13 -4.31 -15.79 -4.29
CA GLN A 13 -5.48 -16.47 -4.83
C GLN A 13 -6.52 -15.43 -5.22
N THR A 14 -7.22 -15.70 -6.32
CA THR A 14 -8.32 -14.85 -6.83
C THR A 14 -9.39 -14.69 -5.74
N PRO A 15 -9.84 -13.46 -5.44
CA PRO A 15 -10.92 -13.21 -4.52
C PRO A 15 -12.25 -13.81 -5.05
N PRO A 16 -13.26 -13.99 -4.18
CA PRO A 16 -14.56 -14.52 -4.58
C PRO A 16 -15.36 -13.59 -5.53
N TYR A 17 -14.94 -12.33 -5.65
CA TYR A 17 -15.52 -11.33 -6.52
C TYR A 17 -14.49 -10.24 -6.82
N SER A 18 -14.58 -9.64 -8.01
CA SER A 18 -13.76 -8.50 -8.39
C SER A 18 -14.00 -7.32 -7.44
N MET A 19 -12.91 -6.66 -7.06
CA MET A 19 -12.96 -5.61 -6.05
C MET A 19 -12.03 -4.45 -6.34
N GLY A 20 -12.56 -3.25 -6.18
CA GLY A 20 -11.80 -2.04 -6.41
C GLY A 20 -12.57 -0.77 -6.16
N ILE A 21 -11.82 0.32 -6.10
CA ILE A 21 -12.32 1.70 -6.16
C ILE A 21 -12.17 2.23 -7.59
N ARG A 22 -11.21 1.69 -8.36
CA ARG A 22 -10.92 2.02 -9.76
C ARG A 22 -11.05 0.77 -10.62
N PRO A 23 -12.23 0.49 -11.19
CA PRO A 23 -12.44 -0.67 -12.06
C PRO A 23 -11.42 -0.77 -13.20
N GLU A 24 -10.95 0.36 -13.72
CA GLU A 24 -9.93 0.48 -14.74
C GLU A 24 -8.54 -0.03 -14.33
N HIS A 25 -8.31 -0.34 -13.04
CA HIS A 25 -7.02 -0.80 -12.50
C HIS A 25 -7.10 -2.20 -11.88
N ILE A 26 -8.21 -2.91 -12.13
CA ILE A 26 -8.35 -4.32 -11.81
C ILE A 26 -7.50 -5.13 -12.78
N THR A 27 -6.71 -6.05 -12.24
CA THR A 27 -5.89 -6.94 -13.08
C THR A 27 -6.65 -8.20 -13.48
N GLU A 28 -6.52 -8.58 -14.76
CA GLU A 28 -7.13 -9.79 -15.34
C GLU A 28 -6.37 -11.09 -14.99
N PHE A 29 -5.19 -10.98 -14.39
CA PHE A 29 -4.38 -12.14 -13.99
C PHE A 29 -3.43 -11.78 -12.84
N GLU A 30 -2.82 -12.78 -12.20
CA GLU A 30 -1.82 -12.55 -11.15
C GLU A 30 -0.68 -11.66 -11.69
N ARG A 31 -0.38 -10.57 -10.97
CA ARG A 31 0.71 -9.64 -11.31
C ARG A 31 1.80 -9.67 -10.27
N LEU A 32 3.03 -9.60 -10.76
CA LEU A 32 4.22 -9.30 -9.98
C LEU A 32 4.62 -7.85 -10.24
N LEU A 33 4.70 -7.07 -9.16
CA LEU A 33 5.02 -5.65 -9.16
C LEU A 33 6.16 -5.37 -8.18
N TRP A 34 6.78 -4.19 -8.33
CA TRP A 34 7.77 -3.67 -7.39
C TRP A 34 7.37 -2.29 -6.89
N ILE A 35 7.46 -2.08 -5.59
CA ILE A 35 7.45 -0.74 -5.00
C ILE A 35 8.91 -0.31 -4.89
N LYS A 36 9.25 0.77 -5.59
CA LYS A 36 10.60 1.33 -5.63
C LYS A 36 10.61 2.72 -5.00
N PRO A 37 11.17 2.88 -3.79
CA PRO A 37 11.39 4.20 -3.22
C PRO A 37 12.49 4.95 -3.98
N LYS A 38 12.33 6.26 -4.07
CA LYS A 38 13.36 7.22 -4.46
C LYS A 38 14.00 7.83 -3.22
N TYR A 39 15.21 8.35 -3.38
CA TYR A 39 16.02 8.87 -2.27
C TYR A 39 15.50 10.17 -1.65
N ASP A 40 14.66 10.93 -2.37
CA ASP A 40 14.20 12.22 -1.92
C ASP A 40 12.74 12.17 -1.41
N PRO A 41 12.50 12.31 -0.09
CA PRO A 41 11.15 12.35 0.51
C PRO A 41 10.36 13.62 0.18
N ARG A 42 11.00 14.59 -0.49
CA ARG A 42 10.40 15.84 -0.97
C ARG A 42 10.16 15.79 -2.48
N SER A 43 10.49 14.67 -3.12
CA SER A 43 10.33 14.49 -4.55
C SER A 43 8.86 14.51 -4.97
N PRO A 44 8.52 15.03 -6.17
CA PRO A 44 7.22 14.82 -6.77
C PRO A 44 6.89 13.34 -7.01
N ASN A 45 7.89 12.44 -6.94
CA ASN A 45 7.74 11.00 -7.15
C ASN A 45 8.54 10.21 -6.09
N GLU A 46 8.22 10.33 -4.81
CA GLU A 46 8.96 9.66 -3.71
C GLU A 46 9.02 8.15 -3.88
N TYR A 47 7.99 7.50 -4.43
CA TYR A 47 8.11 6.12 -4.90
C TYR A 47 7.30 5.89 -6.16
N CYS A 48 7.62 4.81 -6.85
CA CYS A 48 6.83 4.29 -7.95
C CYS A 48 6.49 2.82 -7.75
N ILE A 49 5.38 2.41 -8.35
CA ILE A 49 4.97 1.02 -8.48
C ILE A 49 5.17 0.64 -9.93
N ARG A 50 5.89 -0.45 -10.19
CA ARG A 50 6.31 -0.86 -11.53
C ARG A 50 5.97 -2.32 -11.78
N TYR A 51 5.72 -2.66 -13.04
CA TYR A 51 5.64 -4.06 -13.45
C TYR A 51 7.01 -4.72 -13.37
N ASP A 52 7.05 -5.98 -12.96
CA ASP A 52 8.29 -6.78 -12.99
C ASP A 52 8.74 -7.08 -14.43
N SER A 53 7.79 -7.31 -15.35
CA SER A 53 8.05 -7.80 -16.70
C SER A 53 8.90 -6.87 -17.57
N ASP A 54 8.69 -5.57 -17.45
CA ASP A 54 9.24 -4.56 -18.35
C ASP A 54 9.70 -3.29 -17.62
N ASP A 55 9.62 -3.29 -16.28
CA ASP A 55 9.94 -2.12 -15.44
C ASP A 55 9.05 -0.89 -15.79
N THR A 56 7.91 -1.06 -16.46
CA THR A 56 7.01 0.06 -16.78
C THR A 56 6.37 0.59 -15.51
N THR A 57 6.33 1.91 -15.35
CA THR A 57 5.71 2.56 -14.18
C THR A 57 4.20 2.51 -14.30
N LEU A 58 3.56 1.95 -13.29
CA LEU A 58 2.11 1.88 -13.15
C LEU A 58 1.58 3.06 -12.34
N PHE A 59 2.19 3.32 -11.18
CA PHE A 59 1.80 4.41 -10.28
C PHE A 59 2.99 5.17 -9.74
N THR A 60 2.75 6.42 -9.36
CA THR A 60 3.71 7.24 -8.60
C THR A 60 3.04 7.85 -7.38
N ALA A 61 3.81 8.14 -6.35
CA ALA A 61 3.33 8.84 -5.18
C ALA A 61 4.25 10.02 -4.83
N THR A 62 3.67 11.17 -4.52
CA THR A 62 4.45 12.34 -4.11
C THR A 62 5.00 12.20 -2.70
N GLY A 63 6.09 12.93 -2.44
CA GLY A 63 6.61 13.17 -1.11
C GLY A 63 5.73 14.07 -0.24
N MET A 64 6.04 14.14 1.07
CA MET A 64 5.22 14.89 2.05
C MET A 64 5.32 16.41 1.86
N GLU A 65 6.51 16.94 1.53
CA GLU A 65 6.71 18.39 1.41
C GLU A 65 6.31 18.97 0.05
N TYR A 66 6.06 18.11 -0.95
CA TYR A 66 5.60 18.56 -2.26
C TYR A 66 4.15 19.07 -2.22
N SER A 67 3.39 18.74 -1.17
CA SER A 67 2.04 19.26 -0.97
C SER A 67 2.01 20.21 0.24
N ALA A 68 1.19 21.26 0.17
CA ALA A 68 1.07 22.27 1.24
C ALA A 68 0.50 21.73 2.57
N LYS A 69 0.15 20.44 2.62
CA LYS A 69 -0.43 19.72 3.76
C LYS A 69 0.36 18.42 3.95
N SER A 70 0.17 17.71 5.05
CA SER A 70 0.69 16.35 5.20
C SER A 70 -0.04 15.35 4.30
N THR A 71 -0.12 15.66 3.01
CA THR A 71 -0.85 14.96 1.95
C THR A 71 0.15 14.36 0.97
N ARG A 72 -0.23 13.23 0.38
CA ARG A 72 0.47 12.60 -0.73
C ARG A 72 -0.51 12.40 -1.85
N GLU A 73 -0.10 12.69 -3.07
CA GLU A 73 -0.88 12.45 -4.26
C GLU A 73 -0.40 11.15 -4.90
N PHE A 74 -1.33 10.24 -5.12
CA PHE A 74 -1.10 9.00 -5.85
C PHE A 74 -1.58 9.19 -7.28
N ARG A 75 -0.69 8.95 -8.26
CA ARG A 75 -0.92 9.24 -9.67
C ARG A 75 -0.76 8.00 -10.51
N ASP A 76 -1.47 7.96 -11.63
CA ASP A 76 -1.27 6.95 -12.67
C ASP A 76 0.03 7.20 -13.47
N SER A 77 0.28 6.35 -14.46
CA SER A 77 1.45 6.42 -15.34
C SER A 77 1.48 7.69 -16.22
N SER A 78 0.33 8.33 -16.46
CA SER A 78 0.23 9.60 -17.17
C SER A 78 0.54 10.82 -16.29
N GLY A 79 0.59 10.61 -14.97
CA GLY A 79 0.75 11.66 -13.98
C GLY A 79 -0.57 12.28 -13.51
N LEU A 80 -1.71 11.75 -13.93
CA LEU A 80 -3.02 12.19 -13.45
C LEU A 80 -3.27 11.68 -12.03
N PRO A 81 -3.84 12.51 -11.14
CA PRO A 81 -4.07 12.12 -9.76
C PRO A 81 -5.23 11.13 -9.65
N LEU A 82 -4.97 10.00 -8.99
CA LEU A 82 -5.97 8.98 -8.67
C LEU A 82 -6.61 9.27 -7.31
N PHE A 83 -5.78 9.54 -6.30
CA PHE A 83 -6.21 9.77 -4.92
C PHE A 83 -5.24 10.69 -4.17
N GLU A 84 -5.75 11.30 -3.10
CA GLU A 84 -4.95 11.97 -2.09
C GLU A 84 -4.98 11.18 -0.77
N ILE A 85 -3.83 11.03 -0.14
CA ILE A 85 -3.67 10.39 1.18
C ILE A 85 -3.23 11.46 2.16
N GLN A 86 -4.10 11.81 3.09
CA GLN A 86 -3.84 12.86 4.07
C GLN A 86 -3.57 12.27 5.45
N LYS A 87 -2.45 12.67 6.07
CA LYS A 87 -2.24 12.45 7.51
C LYS A 87 -3.15 13.38 8.30
N VAL A 88 -3.94 12.82 9.22
CA VAL A 88 -4.81 13.58 10.13
C VAL A 88 -4.30 13.39 11.55
N TRP A 89 -3.96 14.50 12.20
CA TRP A 89 -3.59 14.52 13.61
C TRP A 89 -4.87 14.45 14.45
N SER A 90 -5.16 13.31 15.05
CA SER A 90 -6.27 13.18 16.00
C SER A 90 -5.76 13.40 17.43
N LEU A 91 -6.30 14.43 18.09
CA LEU A 91 -6.10 14.73 19.52
C LEU A 91 -6.94 13.84 20.46
N GLY A 92 -7.60 12.81 19.94
CA GLY A 92 -8.57 12.00 20.69
C GLY A 92 -8.26 10.51 20.66
N TRP A 93 -8.40 9.85 21.81
CA TRP A 93 -8.30 8.41 22.08
C TRP A 93 -9.34 7.55 21.31
N ARG A 94 -9.33 7.57 19.98
CA ARG A 94 -10.14 6.63 19.19
C ARG A 94 -9.29 6.00 18.09
N HIS A 95 -9.38 4.68 18.02
CA HIS A 95 -8.67 3.71 17.17
C HIS A 95 -8.76 3.91 15.63
N LYS A 96 -9.00 5.13 15.15
CA LYS A 96 -8.97 5.46 13.72
C LYS A 96 -7.53 5.67 13.28
N ALA A 97 -7.18 5.14 12.10
CA ALA A 97 -5.92 5.45 11.47
C ALA A 97 -5.76 6.97 11.29
N PRO A 98 -4.54 7.51 11.44
CA PRO A 98 -4.28 8.92 11.20
C PRO A 98 -4.22 9.22 9.70
N TRP A 99 -4.93 8.46 8.85
CA TRP A 99 -4.86 8.57 7.39
C TRP A 99 -6.27 8.61 6.80
N ARG A 100 -6.49 9.55 5.86
CA ARG A 100 -7.70 9.62 5.04
C ARG A 100 -7.31 9.48 3.58
N VAL A 101 -8.06 8.68 2.83
CA VAL A 101 -7.89 8.51 1.39
C VAL A 101 -9.08 9.16 0.69
N ARG A 102 -8.84 10.04 -0.28
CA ARG A 102 -9.88 10.85 -0.94
C ARG A 102 -9.65 10.95 -2.44
N LEU A 103 -10.70 11.31 -3.17
CA LEU A 103 -10.53 11.78 -4.54
C LEU A 103 -9.80 13.14 -4.55
N PRO A 104 -8.97 13.42 -5.56
CA PRO A 104 -8.31 14.71 -5.69
C PRO A 104 -9.32 15.85 -5.66
N GLY A 105 -9.05 16.87 -4.84
CA GLY A 105 -9.94 18.03 -4.67
C GLY A 105 -11.24 17.78 -3.88
N CYS A 106 -11.59 16.54 -3.53
CA CYS A 106 -12.77 16.23 -2.70
C CYS A 106 -12.42 16.26 -1.21
N LYS A 107 -13.14 17.05 -0.42
CA LYS A 107 -12.90 17.19 1.04
C LYS A 107 -13.91 16.48 1.93
N GLU A 108 -15.03 16.06 1.36
CA GLU A 108 -16.22 15.63 2.09
C GLU A 108 -16.28 14.11 2.29
N VAL A 109 -15.82 13.34 1.29
CA VAL A 109 -15.97 11.88 1.26
C VAL A 109 -14.61 11.19 1.34
N ASP A 110 -14.46 10.33 2.35
CA ASP A 110 -13.34 9.41 2.47
C ASP A 110 -13.66 8.14 1.67
N LEU A 111 -12.74 7.71 0.80
CA LEU A 111 -12.87 6.52 -0.03
C LEU A 111 -12.55 5.22 0.72
N VAL A 112 -11.72 5.34 1.76
CA VAL A 112 -11.19 4.21 2.51
C VAL A 112 -11.19 4.55 3.99
N ASP A 113 -11.72 3.63 4.81
CA ASP A 113 -11.64 3.66 6.27
C ASP A 113 -10.61 2.63 6.74
N ILE A 114 -9.54 3.09 7.41
CA ILE A 114 -8.45 2.25 7.90
C ILE A 114 -8.54 2.17 9.43
N ARG A 115 -8.59 0.94 9.96
CA ARG A 115 -8.73 0.65 11.39
C ARG A 115 -7.58 -0.20 11.88
N PHE A 116 -6.76 0.34 12.77
CA PHE A 116 -5.66 -0.42 13.37
C PHE A 116 -6.19 -1.34 14.48
N LYS A 117 -5.74 -2.60 14.49
CA LYS A 117 -5.95 -3.51 15.62
C LYS A 117 -4.61 -3.89 16.24
N GLY A 118 -4.58 -3.92 17.57
CA GLY A 118 -3.39 -4.30 18.33
C GLY A 118 -2.35 -3.20 18.51
N LEU A 119 -1.25 -3.56 19.16
CA LEU A 119 -0.10 -2.68 19.40
C LEU A 119 0.84 -2.73 18.18
N MET A 120 1.49 -1.61 17.84
CA MET A 120 2.51 -1.49 16.79
C MET A 120 2.06 -1.59 15.32
N HIS A 121 0.81 -1.29 14.99
CA HIS A 121 0.35 -1.14 13.58
C HIS A 121 0.58 -2.36 12.66
N ASN A 122 0.87 -3.54 13.22
CA ASN A 122 1.19 -4.76 12.47
C ASN A 122 -0.04 -5.52 11.95
N HIS A 123 -1.23 -5.08 12.35
CA HIS A 123 -2.51 -5.62 11.90
C HIS A 123 -3.50 -4.48 11.77
N PHE A 124 -4.17 -4.39 10.63
CA PHE A 124 -5.18 -3.38 10.41
C PHE A 124 -6.17 -3.83 9.35
N GLU A 125 -7.33 -3.21 9.38
CA GLU A 125 -8.40 -3.47 8.44
C GLU A 125 -8.57 -2.26 7.52
N VAL A 126 -8.83 -2.55 6.26
CA VAL A 126 -9.13 -1.55 5.24
C VAL A 126 -10.53 -1.81 4.73
N HIS A 127 -11.39 -0.81 4.89
CA HIS A 127 -12.80 -0.87 4.51
C HIS A 127 -13.05 0.14 3.39
N PHE A 128 -13.70 -0.28 2.31
CA PHE A 128 -14.05 0.62 1.22
C PHE A 128 -15.31 0.14 0.49
N ARG A 129 -15.95 1.06 -0.22
CA ARG A 129 -17.09 0.76 -1.09
C ARG A 129 -16.59 0.22 -2.43
N ASN A 130 -16.95 -1.02 -2.77
CA ASN A 130 -16.64 -1.65 -4.04
C ASN A 130 -17.34 -0.92 -5.19
N SER A 131 -16.56 -0.25 -6.04
CA SER A 131 -17.06 0.47 -7.21
C SER A 131 -17.36 -0.45 -8.40
N VAL A 132 -17.00 -1.72 -8.27
CA VAL A 132 -17.24 -2.79 -9.25
C VAL A 132 -18.61 -3.45 -9.05
N ALA A 133 -19.08 -3.54 -7.80
CA ALA A 133 -20.35 -4.16 -7.42
C ALA A 133 -21.55 -3.22 -7.65
N ARG A 134 -21.72 -2.72 -8.89
CA ARG A 134 -22.72 -1.70 -9.25
C ARG A 134 -24.17 -2.20 -9.16
N ASP A 135 -24.37 -3.50 -9.33
CA ASP A 135 -25.71 -4.11 -9.45
C ASP A 135 -26.29 -4.62 -8.12
N THR A 136 -25.52 -4.55 -7.03
CA THR A 136 -25.98 -5.04 -5.72
C THR A 136 -26.98 -4.07 -5.10
N LYS A 137 -28.16 -4.54 -4.68
CA LYS A 137 -29.22 -3.70 -4.11
C LYS A 137 -28.93 -3.23 -2.68
N ASN A 138 -28.16 -4.01 -1.92
CA ASN A 138 -27.80 -3.69 -0.54
C ASN A 138 -26.43 -2.98 -0.49
N GLU A 139 -26.36 -1.92 0.31
CA GLU A 139 -25.15 -1.13 0.49
C GLU A 139 -24.09 -1.85 1.31
N ASP A 140 -24.50 -2.67 2.28
CA ASP A 140 -23.56 -3.47 3.08
C ASP A 140 -22.83 -4.51 2.22
N ASP A 141 -23.51 -5.08 1.23
CA ASP A 141 -22.93 -6.04 0.28
C ASP A 141 -21.95 -5.37 -0.70
N ARG A 142 -21.94 -4.03 -0.77
CA ARG A 142 -20.94 -3.27 -1.54
C ARG A 142 -19.70 -2.96 -0.72
N MET A 143 -19.68 -3.24 0.58
CA MET A 143 -18.52 -2.97 1.42
C MET A 143 -17.52 -4.12 1.35
N VAL A 144 -16.26 -3.76 1.07
CA VAL A 144 -15.14 -4.68 1.07
C VAL A 144 -14.35 -4.53 2.35
N HIS A 145 -14.00 -5.68 2.92
CA HIS A 145 -13.21 -5.79 4.14
C HIS A 145 -11.89 -6.48 3.84
N LEU A 146 -10.79 -5.71 3.81
CA LEU A 146 -9.44 -6.26 3.73
C LEU A 146 -8.84 -6.37 5.13
N VAL A 147 -8.19 -7.49 5.40
CA VAL A 147 -7.33 -7.67 6.58
C VAL A 147 -5.89 -7.61 6.11
N VAL A 148 -5.13 -6.67 6.64
CA VAL A 148 -3.70 -6.56 6.40
C VAL A 148 -2.95 -6.98 7.65
N GLN A 149 -2.04 -7.93 7.50
CA GLN A 149 -1.27 -8.48 8.61
C GLN A 149 0.21 -8.60 8.23
N ARG A 150 1.07 -8.08 9.11
CA ARG A 150 2.50 -8.39 9.09
C ARG A 150 2.72 -9.79 9.63
N VAL A 151 3.33 -10.66 8.83
CA VAL A 151 3.52 -12.09 9.15
C VAL A 151 4.95 -12.44 9.55
N SER A 152 5.90 -11.50 9.42
CA SER A 152 7.29 -11.71 9.84
C SER A 152 7.75 -10.63 10.84
N PRO A 153 8.37 -11.02 11.98
CA PRO A 153 8.94 -10.06 12.93
C PRO A 153 10.27 -9.46 12.43
N VAL A 154 10.98 -10.17 11.56
CA VAL A 154 12.31 -9.78 11.07
C VAL A 154 12.22 -9.00 9.77
N TYR A 155 11.51 -9.55 8.79
CA TYR A 155 11.36 -8.95 7.46
C TYR A 155 10.03 -8.20 7.36
N ARG A 156 9.95 -7.15 6.54
CA ARG A 156 8.67 -6.57 6.13
C ARG A 156 7.98 -7.53 5.17
N VAL A 157 7.15 -8.41 5.74
CA VAL A 157 6.26 -9.29 4.98
C VAL A 157 4.84 -9.02 5.44
N TYR A 158 3.99 -8.60 4.52
CA TYR A 158 2.59 -8.29 4.74
C TYR A 158 1.72 -9.15 3.82
N GLU A 159 0.65 -9.69 4.40
CA GLU A 159 -0.40 -10.37 3.66
C GLU A 159 -1.66 -9.53 3.72
N VAL A 160 -2.31 -9.34 2.57
CA VAL A 160 -3.64 -8.76 2.46
C VAL A 160 -4.62 -9.89 2.17
N ARG A 161 -5.66 -9.99 2.99
CA ARG A 161 -6.67 -11.04 2.91
C ARG A 161 -8.06 -10.47 2.76
N VAL A 162 -8.87 -11.16 1.97
CA VAL A 162 -10.31 -10.93 1.77
C VAL A 162 -11.01 -12.24 2.11
N ALA A 163 -12.00 -12.23 3.01
CA ALA A 163 -12.72 -13.45 3.39
C ALA A 163 -11.78 -14.63 3.74
N GLY A 164 -10.62 -14.34 4.36
CA GLY A 164 -9.60 -15.34 4.71
C GLY A 164 -8.63 -15.73 3.58
N ILE A 165 -8.94 -15.40 2.33
CA ILE A 165 -8.13 -15.69 1.13
C ILE A 165 -7.04 -14.63 0.97
N LYS A 166 -5.80 -15.03 0.71
CA LYS A 166 -4.68 -14.12 0.47
C LYS A 166 -4.72 -13.59 -0.97
N VAL A 167 -4.98 -12.29 -1.11
CA VAL A 167 -5.13 -11.62 -2.42
C VAL A 167 -3.91 -10.76 -2.78
N VAL A 168 -3.15 -10.29 -1.78
CA VAL A 168 -1.88 -9.59 -2.00
C VAL A 168 -0.82 -10.10 -1.03
N ASP A 169 0.39 -10.27 -1.53
CA ASP A 169 1.58 -10.61 -0.75
C ASP A 169 2.65 -9.57 -1.02
N ILE A 170 3.12 -8.89 0.03
CA ILE A 170 4.10 -7.81 -0.06
C ILE A 170 5.31 -8.18 0.80
N ARG A 171 6.51 -8.19 0.20
CA ARG A 171 7.73 -8.62 0.89
C ARG A 171 8.95 -7.80 0.48
N GLU A 172 9.92 -7.66 1.37
CA GLU A 172 11.22 -7.08 1.01
C GLU A 172 11.90 -7.92 -0.08
N SER A 173 12.47 -7.25 -1.09
CA SER A 173 13.30 -7.91 -2.09
C SER A 173 14.68 -8.22 -1.52
N MET A 174 15.03 -9.50 -1.33
CA MET A 174 16.39 -9.84 -0.88
C MET A 174 17.44 -9.60 -1.96
N GLU A 175 17.06 -9.75 -3.23
CA GLU A 175 17.96 -9.56 -4.37
C GLU A 175 18.21 -8.08 -4.63
N ARG A 176 17.14 -7.29 -4.75
CA ARG A 176 17.24 -5.85 -5.09
C ARG A 176 17.72 -5.01 -3.91
N ASN A 177 17.54 -5.48 -2.68
CA ASN A 177 18.05 -4.78 -1.49
C ASN A 177 19.43 -5.25 -1.03
N ARG A 178 20.13 -6.09 -1.80
CA ARG A 178 21.45 -6.62 -1.41
C ARG A 178 22.48 -5.52 -1.07
N SER A 179 22.40 -4.39 -1.76
CA SER A 179 23.29 -3.25 -1.60
C SER A 179 22.66 -2.07 -0.84
N VAL A 180 21.42 -2.19 -0.36
CA VAL A 180 20.76 -1.09 0.33
C VAL A 180 21.44 -0.85 1.67
N PRO A 181 21.91 0.38 1.96
CA PRO A 181 22.54 0.69 3.23
C PRO A 181 21.55 0.49 4.38
N THR A 182 21.92 -0.31 5.37
CA THR A 182 21.10 -0.60 6.55
C THR A 182 21.11 0.51 7.59
N ARG A 183 22.04 1.47 7.46
CA ARG A 183 22.18 2.63 8.35
C ARG A 183 22.56 3.87 7.56
N LEU A 184 21.58 4.74 7.34
CA LEU A 184 21.78 6.09 6.83
C LEU A 184 21.46 7.07 7.94
N TYR A 185 22.13 8.22 7.96
CA TYR A 185 21.86 9.28 8.93
C TYR A 185 21.44 10.54 8.18
N ASN A 186 20.48 11.27 8.74
CA ASN A 186 20.14 12.59 8.26
C ASN A 186 21.18 13.62 8.75
N SER A 187 21.08 14.86 8.27
CA SER A 187 21.98 15.97 8.62
C SER A 187 22.02 16.28 10.12
N SER A 188 20.98 15.90 10.86
CA SER A 188 20.86 16.04 12.32
C SER A 188 21.32 14.80 13.10
N GLY A 189 21.93 13.80 12.44
CA GLY A 189 22.43 12.58 13.09
C GLY A 189 21.35 11.54 13.44
N GLY A 190 20.10 11.74 13.00
CA GLY A 190 19.01 10.78 13.16
C GLY A 190 19.11 9.65 12.14
N LEU A 191 18.86 8.41 12.58
CA LEU A 191 18.86 7.23 11.70
C LEU A 191 17.68 7.29 10.72
N LEU A 192 17.98 7.28 9.43
CA LEU A 192 17.00 7.13 8.35
C LEU A 192 16.68 5.64 8.16
N PRO A 193 15.39 5.26 8.06
CA PRO A 193 15.02 3.88 7.78
C PRO A 193 15.52 3.48 6.38
N PRO A 194 15.96 2.23 6.19
CA PRO A 194 16.38 1.74 4.88
C PRO A 194 15.21 1.83 3.89
N ARG A 195 15.49 2.39 2.72
CA ARG A 195 14.55 2.56 1.60
C ARG A 195 14.54 1.26 0.78
N LEU A 196 13.81 0.26 1.28
CA LEU A 196 13.77 -1.07 0.70
C LEU A 196 12.83 -1.13 -0.50
N GLU A 197 13.27 -1.80 -1.57
CA GLU A 197 12.40 -2.23 -2.66
C GLU A 197 11.55 -3.42 -2.20
N MET A 198 10.24 -3.36 -2.48
CA MET A 198 9.28 -4.39 -2.09
C MET A 198 8.78 -5.15 -3.32
N GLU A 199 8.80 -6.47 -3.26
CA GLU A 199 8.10 -7.37 -4.18
C GLU A 199 6.62 -7.39 -3.79
N VAL A 200 5.71 -7.22 -4.75
CA VAL A 200 4.26 -7.27 -4.54
C VAL A 200 3.64 -8.25 -5.51
N ARG A 201 3.00 -9.29 -5.00
CA ARG A 201 2.14 -10.19 -5.79
C ARG A 201 0.69 -9.80 -5.58
N VAL A 202 -0.04 -9.68 -6.67
CA VAL A 202 -1.43 -9.23 -6.68
C VAL A 202 -2.25 -10.29 -7.41
N ALA A 203 -3.31 -10.77 -6.78
CA ALA A 203 -4.22 -11.71 -7.42
C ALA A 203 -4.95 -11.06 -8.61
N GLU A 204 -5.39 -11.91 -9.54
CA GLU A 204 -6.47 -11.56 -10.47
C GLU A 204 -7.65 -10.93 -9.72
N ASP A 205 -8.42 -10.09 -10.40
CA ASP A 205 -9.65 -9.47 -9.89
C ASP A 205 -9.45 -8.47 -8.73
N PHE A 206 -8.20 -8.11 -8.43
CA PHE A 206 -7.85 -7.09 -7.44
C PHE A 206 -7.44 -5.75 -8.10
N ASP A 207 -7.94 -4.64 -7.56
CA ASP A 207 -7.58 -3.28 -7.96
C ASP A 207 -6.18 -2.88 -7.48
N MET A 208 -5.25 -2.78 -8.43
CA MET A 208 -3.86 -2.42 -8.17
C MET A 208 -3.70 -0.99 -7.64
N SER A 209 -4.69 -0.11 -7.80
CA SER A 209 -4.66 1.28 -7.29
C SER A 209 -4.78 1.36 -5.76
N LEU A 210 -5.21 0.27 -5.13
CA LEU A 210 -5.21 0.10 -3.68
C LEU A 210 -3.80 -0.14 -3.13
N LEU A 211 -2.85 -0.51 -4.00
CA LEU A 211 -1.45 -0.71 -3.63
C LEU A 211 -0.81 0.64 -3.35
N ASP A 212 -0.79 0.99 -2.08
CA ASP A 212 -0.08 2.15 -1.58
C ASP A 212 0.63 1.75 -0.29
N GLU A 213 1.91 2.09 -0.16
CA GLU A 213 2.71 1.70 1.01
C GLU A 213 2.05 2.15 2.32
N ARG A 214 1.39 3.30 2.37
CA ARG A 214 0.76 3.76 3.62
C ARG A 214 -0.64 3.21 3.82
N LYS A 215 -1.38 2.92 2.73
CA LYS A 215 -2.68 2.23 2.81
C LYS A 215 -2.52 0.76 3.17
N LEU A 216 -1.46 0.08 2.73
CA LEU A 216 -1.28 -1.38 2.81
C LEU A 216 -0.06 -1.86 3.60
N LEU A 217 0.91 -1.01 3.95
CA LEU A 217 2.08 -1.44 4.72
C LEU A 217 2.14 -0.84 6.13
N ALA A 218 1.09 -0.09 6.52
CA ALA A 218 0.98 0.53 7.84
C ALA A 218 2.32 1.07 8.34
N ASN A 219 3.04 1.77 7.47
CA ASN A 219 4.33 2.28 7.88
C ASN A 219 4.05 3.40 8.88
N ASP A 220 4.50 3.10 10.09
CA ASP A 220 4.29 3.86 11.30
C ASP A 220 4.68 5.33 11.09
N GLY A 221 4.14 6.21 11.91
CA GLY A 221 4.51 7.61 11.97
C GLY A 221 5.97 7.87 12.42
N ARG A 222 6.93 7.04 12.01
CA ARG A 222 8.37 7.18 12.24
C ARG A 222 9.12 7.49 10.94
N LEU A 223 8.98 8.74 10.54
CA LEU A 223 9.97 9.53 9.80
C LEU A 223 9.84 10.93 10.45
N PHE A 224 10.70 11.28 11.41
CA PHE A 224 11.92 12.05 11.15
C PHE A 224 12.45 11.95 9.71
#